data_AF-A0A4Y7RRL3-F1
#
_entry.id   AF-A0A4Y7RRL3-F1
#
_cell.length_a   1.000
_cell.length_b   1.000
_cell.length_c   1.000
_cell.angle_alpha   90.00
_cell.angle_beta   90.00
_cell.angle_gamma   90.00
#
_symmetry.space_group_name_H-M   'P 1'
#
loop_
_entity.id
_entity.type
_entity.pdbx_description
1 polymer ?
#
loop_
_entity_poly.entity_id
_entity_poly.type
_entity_poly.pdbx_seq_one_letter_code
_entity_poly.pdbx_strand_id
1 'polypeptide(L)'
;MDMGQCNDAYSAIQVAVALAGAFNCEVNDLPLTLVLSWYEQKAVCILLTLLSLGLKNIYLGPTLPAFISPNVLNVLVEKFNIKPISTPEADLQAILG
;
A
#
# COMPACT_ATOMS: atom_id res chain seq x y z
N MET A 1 14.77 -6.22 0.29
CA MET A 1 14.86 -7.57 -0.28
C MET A 1 14.07 -7.54 -1.57
N ASP A 2 14.69 -7.88 -2.70
CA ASP A 2 13.98 -7.98 -3.97
C ASP A 2 13.15 -9.28 -3.97
N MET A 3 11.86 -9.16 -4.24
CA MET A 3 10.92 -10.28 -4.29
C MET A 3 10.67 -10.78 -5.72
N GLY A 4 11.17 -10.07 -6.74
CA GLY A 4 11.02 -10.42 -8.15
C GLY A 4 10.28 -9.36 -8.96
N GLN A 5 9.43 -9.80 -9.89
CA GLN A 5 8.63 -8.96 -10.77
C GLN A 5 7.40 -8.40 -10.04
N CYS A 6 6.63 -7.53 -10.72
CA CYS A 6 5.43 -6.94 -10.16
C CYS A 6 4.40 -7.97 -9.64
N ASN A 7 4.28 -9.12 -10.31
CA ASN A 7 3.41 -10.22 -9.85
C ASN A 7 3.90 -10.90 -8.57
N ASP A 8 5.19 -10.80 -8.24
CA ASP A 8 5.76 -11.32 -7.00
C ASP A 8 5.43 -10.42 -5.78
N ALA A 9 4.63 -9.36 -5.98
CA ALA A 9 3.89 -8.72 -4.90
C ALA A 9 3.06 -9.74 -4.10
N TYR A 10 2.58 -10.82 -4.74
CA TYR A 10 1.97 -11.94 -4.03
C TYR A 10 2.91 -12.54 -2.97
N SER A 11 4.15 -12.81 -3.35
CA SER A 11 5.17 -13.36 -2.45
C SER A 11 5.47 -12.40 -1.29
N ALA A 12 5.56 -11.09 -1.58
CA ALA A 12 5.73 -10.06 -0.55
C ALA A 12 4.56 -10.05 0.46
N ILE A 13 3.32 -10.19 -0.03
CA ILE A 13 2.13 -10.29 0.81
C ILE A 13 2.17 -11.57 1.66
N GLN A 14 2.57 -12.71 1.10
CA GLN A 14 2.71 -13.95 1.86
C GLN A 14 3.73 -13.82 3.00
N VAL A 15 4.84 -13.12 2.77
CA VAL A 15 5.83 -12.82 3.82
C VAL A 15 5.21 -11.96 4.92
N ALA A 16 4.46 -10.92 4.58
CA ALA A 16 3.79 -10.06 5.56
C ALA A 16 2.73 -10.84 6.37
N VAL A 17 1.94 -11.70 5.72
CA VAL A 17 0.95 -12.58 6.39
C VAL A 17 1.63 -13.56 7.33
N ALA A 18 2.73 -14.19 6.90
CA ALA A 18 3.49 -15.12 7.74
C ALA A 18 4.10 -14.40 8.96
N LEU A 19 4.61 -13.18 8.77
CA LEU A 19 5.15 -12.36 9.84
C LEU A 19 4.06 -11.97 10.85
N ALA A 20 2.90 -11.53 10.37
CA ALA A 20 1.74 -11.22 11.21
C ALA A 20 1.30 -12.45 12.03
N GLY A 21 1.26 -13.63 11.39
CA GLY A 21 0.98 -14.90 12.06
C GLY A 21 2.01 -15.25 13.16
N ALA A 22 3.31 -15.01 12.91
CA ALA A 22 4.36 -15.25 13.91
C ALA A 22 4.22 -14.34 15.14
N PHE A 23 3.71 -13.11 14.95
CA PHE A 23 3.45 -12.15 16.02
C PHE A 23 2.02 -12.20 16.60
N ASN A 24 1.15 -13.08 16.08
CA ASN A 24 -0.27 -13.17 16.43
C ASN A 24 -1.00 -11.81 16.32
N CYS A 25 -0.75 -11.06 15.26
CA CYS A 25 -1.42 -9.79 14.96
C CYS A 25 -1.96 -9.76 13.53
N GLU A 26 -2.65 -8.68 13.15
CA GLU A 26 -3.02 -8.46 11.74
C GLU A 26 -1.86 -7.82 10.97
N VAL A 27 -1.88 -7.93 9.64
CA VAL A 27 -0.84 -7.29 8.79
C VAL A 27 -0.82 -5.77 8.97
N ASN A 28 -1.96 -5.14 9.26
CA ASN A 28 -2.04 -3.71 9.52
C ASN A 28 -1.40 -3.30 10.86
N ASP A 29 -1.19 -4.24 11.79
CA ASP A 29 -0.56 -3.99 13.09
C ASP A 29 0.97 -4.16 13.04
N LEU A 30 1.49 -4.70 11.94
CA LEU A 30 2.93 -4.84 11.77
C LEU A 30 3.59 -3.47 11.67
N PRO A 31 4.87 -3.33 12.11
CA PRO A 31 5.69 -2.15 11.83
C PRO A 31 6.12 -2.13 10.35
N LEU A 32 5.15 -2.15 9.45
CA LEU A 32 5.30 -2.23 8.00
C LEU A 32 4.56 -1.06 7.37
N THR A 33 5.28 -0.24 6.61
CA THR A 33 4.67 0.81 5.80
C THR A 33 4.69 0.42 4.32
N LEU A 34 3.56 0.60 3.65
CA LEU A 34 3.41 0.35 2.23
C LEU A 34 3.53 1.66 1.45
N VAL A 35 4.64 1.82 0.73
CA VAL A 35 4.84 2.90 -0.25
C VAL A 35 4.78 2.28 -1.64
N LEU A 36 3.64 2.42 -2.31
CA LEU A 36 3.35 1.82 -3.61
C LEU A 36 3.59 2.84 -4.73
N SER A 37 4.67 2.63 -5.48
CA SER A 37 4.89 3.34 -6.74
C SER A 37 4.17 2.62 -7.88
N TRP A 38 3.47 3.36 -8.73
CA TRP A 38 2.73 2.79 -9.86
C TRP A 38 3.02 3.54 -11.17
N TYR A 39 2.73 2.88 -12.28
CA TYR A 39 2.80 3.49 -13.61
C TYR A 39 1.71 2.92 -14.55
N GLU A 40 1.60 1.59 -14.63
CA GLU A 40 0.68 0.91 -15.54
C GLU A 40 -0.39 0.07 -14.80
N GLN A 41 -1.19 -0.67 -15.55
CA GLN A 41 -2.42 -1.28 -15.05
C GLN A 41 -2.18 -2.51 -14.15
N LYS A 42 -1.06 -3.22 -14.27
CA LYS A 42 -0.72 -4.29 -13.32
C LYS A 42 -0.51 -3.74 -11.91
N ALA A 43 0.11 -2.56 -11.78
CA ALA A 43 0.20 -1.89 -10.47
C ALA A 43 -1.19 -1.52 -9.90
N VAL A 44 -2.17 -1.21 -10.75
CA VAL A 44 -3.57 -1.01 -10.33
C VAL A 44 -4.17 -2.32 -9.81
N CYS A 45 -3.93 -3.45 -10.48
CA CYS A 45 -4.36 -4.76 -9.99
C CYS A 45 -3.75 -5.07 -8.61
N ILE A 46 -2.46 -4.79 -8.41
CA ILE A 46 -1.79 -4.99 -7.12
C ILE A 46 -2.44 -4.12 -6.04
N LEU A 47 -2.70 -2.84 -6.33
CA LEU A 47 -3.42 -1.96 -5.40
C LEU A 47 -4.78 -2.54 -5.02
N LEU A 48 -5.59 -2.96 -6.00
CA LEU A 48 -6.90 -3.57 -5.75
C LEU A 48 -6.80 -4.86 -4.94
N THR A 49 -5.77 -5.68 -5.17
CA THR A 49 -5.51 -6.87 -4.34
C THR A 49 -5.23 -6.48 -2.89
N LEU A 50 -4.34 -5.52 -2.64
CA LEU A 50 -4.05 -5.04 -1.27
C LEU A 50 -5.32 -4.52 -0.57
N LEU A 51 -6.13 -3.73 -1.27
CA LEU A 51 -7.41 -3.22 -0.76
C LEU A 51 -8.41 -4.35 -0.49
N SER A 52 -8.48 -5.37 -1.35
CA SER A 52 -9.38 -6.52 -1.18
C SER A 52 -9.00 -7.38 0.04
N LEU A 53 -7.72 -7.42 0.39
CA LEU A 53 -7.19 -8.06 1.60
C LEU A 53 -7.38 -7.20 2.85
N GLY A 54 -7.96 -6.00 2.73
CA GLY A 54 -8.21 -5.11 3.86
C GLY A 54 -6.98 -4.34 4.34
N LEU A 55 -5.91 -4.28 3.54
CA LEU A 55 -4.72 -3.50 3.88
C LEU A 55 -5.00 -2.01 3.79
N LYS A 56 -4.46 -1.26 4.76
CA LYS A 56 -4.69 0.18 4.93
C LYS A 56 -3.37 0.95 4.98
N ASN A 57 -3.47 2.28 5.01
CA ASN A 57 -2.34 3.20 5.22
C ASN A 57 -1.29 3.15 4.08
N ILE A 58 -1.74 2.95 2.84
CA ILE A 58 -0.87 2.86 1.67
C ILE A 58 -0.57 4.26 1.15
N TYR A 59 0.71 4.59 1.03
CA TYR A 59 1.19 5.76 0.30
C TYR A 59 1.25 5.42 -1.20
N LEU A 60 0.57 6.19 -2.05
CA LEU A 60 0.43 5.96 -3.47
C LEU A 60 1.04 7.12 -4.27
N GLY A 61 1.92 6.80 -5.22
CA GLY A 61 2.61 7.80 -6.05
C GLY A 61 3.24 7.23 -7.33
N PRO A 62 3.86 8.07 -8.17
CA PRO A 62 4.24 9.46 -7.89
C PRO A 62 3.08 10.46 -7.98
N THR A 63 2.01 10.12 -8.69
CA THR A 63 0.76 10.89 -8.74
C THR A 63 -0.42 9.97 -8.47
N LEU A 64 -1.57 10.53 -8.10
CA LEU A 64 -2.79 9.73 -8.06
C LEU A 64 -3.24 9.38 -9.49
N PRO A 65 -3.76 8.17 -9.75
CA PRO A 65 -4.27 7.82 -11.06
C PRO A 65 -5.40 8.75 -11.52
N ALA A 66 -5.25 9.31 -12.72
CA ALA A 66 -6.20 10.28 -13.28
C ALA A 66 -7.63 9.74 -13.46
N PHE A 67 -7.80 8.41 -13.50
CA PHE A 67 -9.11 7.76 -13.60
C PHE A 67 -9.87 7.69 -12.26
N ILE A 68 -9.24 8.07 -11.14
CA ILE A 68 -9.90 8.12 -9.83
C ILE A 68 -10.62 9.45 -9.71
N SER A 69 -11.96 9.42 -9.72
CA SER A 69 -12.77 10.60 -9.47
C SER A 69 -12.69 11.04 -7.99
N PRO A 70 -12.99 12.30 -7.67
CA PRO A 70 -12.97 12.77 -6.28
C PRO A 70 -13.84 11.94 -5.32
N ASN A 71 -15.02 11.51 -5.76
CA ASN A 71 -15.91 10.68 -4.94
C ASN A 71 -15.30 9.30 -4.65
N VAL A 72 -14.65 8.70 -5.66
CA VAL A 72 -13.96 7.41 -5.47
C VAL A 72 -12.75 7.58 -4.56
N LEU A 73 -11.98 8.66 -4.74
CA LEU A 73 -10.85 8.98 -3.87
C LEU A 73 -11.28 9.11 -2.41
N ASN A 74 -12.40 9.81 -2.14
CA ASN A 74 -12.92 9.95 -0.78
C ASN A 74 -13.25 8.59 -0.16
N VAL A 75 -13.87 7.67 -0.91
CA VAL A 75 -14.13 6.31 -0.42
C VAL A 75 -12.83 5.57 -0.10
N LEU A 76 -11.80 5.72 -0.94
CA LEU A 76 -10.49 5.10 -0.71
C LEU A 76 -9.79 5.66 0.54
N VAL A 77 -9.89 6.98 0.77
CA VAL A 77 -9.36 7.63 1.96
C VAL A 77 -10.14 7.18 3.20
N GLU A 78 -11.47 7.26 3.19
CA GLU A 78 -12.32 6.94 4.35
C GLU A 78 -12.20 5.47 4.77
N LYS A 79 -12.14 4.53 3.80
CA LYS A 79 -12.16 3.10 4.11
C LYS A 79 -10.76 2.50 4.31
N PHE A 80 -9.76 3.00 3.58
CA PHE A 80 -8.43 2.38 3.51
C PHE A 80 -7.29 3.32 3.90
N ASN A 81 -7.58 4.59 4.19
CA ASN A 81 -6.56 5.60 4.51
C ASN A 81 -5.45 5.67 3.46
N ILE A 82 -5.83 5.66 2.18
CA ILE A 82 -4.92 5.91 1.05
C ILE A 82 -4.35 7.33 1.17
N LYS A 83 -3.05 7.47 0.99
CA LYS A 83 -2.33 8.75 1.09
C LYS A 83 -1.56 9.02 -0.21
N PRO A 84 -1.62 10.21 -0.79
CA PRO A 84 -0.61 10.60 -1.77
C PRO A 84 0.76 10.73 -1.08
N ILE A 85 1.84 10.45 -1.81
CA ILE A 85 3.20 10.79 -1.34
C ILE A 85 3.43 12.31 -1.34
N SER A 86 4.43 12.77 -0.58
CA SER A 86 4.87 14.16 -0.54
C SER A 86 6.35 14.30 -0.93
N THR A 87 7.19 14.89 -0.08
CA THR A 87 8.65 14.82 -0.23
C THR A 87 9.19 13.65 0.58
N PRO A 88 10.33 13.05 0.18
CA PRO A 88 10.94 11.96 0.92
C PRO A 88 11.14 12.26 2.41
N GLU A 89 11.58 13.47 2.75
CA GLU A 89 11.84 13.89 4.13
C GLU A 89 10.56 13.94 4.97
N ALA A 90 9.50 14.54 4.42
CA ALA A 90 8.22 14.66 5.10
C ALA A 90 7.54 13.31 5.26
N ASP A 91 7.58 12.46 4.23
CA ASP A 91 7.01 11.11 4.28
C ASP A 91 7.78 10.25 5.28
N LEU A 92 9.12 10.27 5.29
CA LEU A 92 9.92 9.51 6.26
C LEU A 92 9.66 9.97 7.71
N GLN A 93 9.55 11.28 7.94
CA GLN A 93 9.17 11.80 9.25
C GLN A 93 7.78 11.30 9.67
N ALA A 94 6.79 11.38 8.78
CA ALA A 94 5.44 10.90 9.08
C ALA A 94 5.35 9.38 9.32
N ILE A 95 6.25 8.60 8.69
CA ILE A 95 6.28 7.14 8.79
C ILE A 95 7.00 6.67 10.07
N LEU A 96 8.10 7.33 10.46
CA LEU A 96 8.99 6.86 11.52
C LEU A 96 8.81 7.58 12.86
N GLY A 97 8.22 8.79 12.87
CA GLY A 97 8.07 9.65 14.05
C GLY A 97 9.21 10.64 14.19
#